data_AF-A0A1V5AQW5-F1
#
_entry.id   AF-A0A1V5AQW5-F1
#
_cell.length_a   1.000
_cell.length_b   1.000
_cell.length_c   1.000
_cell.angle_alpha   90.00
_cell.angle_beta   90.00
_cell.angle_gamma   90.00
#
_symmetry.space_group_name_H-M   'P 1'
#
loop_
_entity.id
_entity.type
_entity.pdbx_description
1 polymer ?
#
loop_
_entity_poly.entity_id
_entity_poly.type
_entity_poly.pdbx_seq_one_letter_code
_entity_poly.pdbx_strand_id
1 'polypeptide(L)' 'MVESKPLDKNSVKSLLNHWIEHNDSHSQSFRDRAKQIREISRQAAQDVDEAAELMDKCTEMLKKAMQDL' A
#
# COMPACT_ATOMS: atom_id res chain seq x y z
N MET A 1 -2.28 -8.44 28.60
CA MET A 1 -1.50 -8.80 27.39
C MET A 1 -2.46 -9.44 26.43
N VAL A 2 -2.64 -8.89 25.23
CA VAL A 2 -3.46 -9.55 24.20
C VAL A 2 -2.56 -10.59 23.53
N GLU A 3 -2.75 -11.87 23.84
CA GLU A 3 -2.10 -12.95 23.11
C GLU A 3 -2.58 -12.90 21.65
N SER A 4 -1.67 -12.55 20.76
CA SER A 4 -1.92 -12.64 19.32
C SER A 4 -1.98 -14.13 18.97
N LYS A 5 -3.07 -14.58 18.32
CA LYS A 5 -3.16 -15.96 17.85
C LYS A 5 -1.91 -16.31 17.01
N PRO A 6 -1.38 -17.54 17.13
CA PRO A 6 -0.26 -17.97 16.32
C PRO A 6 -0.60 -17.80 14.83
N LEU A 7 0.32 -17.19 14.10
CA LEU A 7 0.20 -17.04 12.65
C LEU A 7 0.37 -18.42 12.01
N ASP A 8 -0.63 -18.84 11.24
CA ASP A 8 -0.57 -20.00 10.37
C ASP A 8 -0.49 -19.51 8.91
N LYS A 9 -0.17 -20.42 7.99
CA LYS A 9 0.03 -20.05 6.59
C LYS A 9 -1.21 -19.38 5.97
N ASN A 10 -2.42 -19.75 6.39
CA ASN A 10 -3.65 -19.17 5.86
C ASN A 10 -3.90 -17.77 6.43
N SER A 11 -3.64 -17.56 7.73
CA SER A 11 -3.79 -16.25 8.35
C SER A 11 -2.75 -15.24 7.84
N VAL A 12 -1.51 -15.68 7.54
CA VAL A 12 -0.52 -14.83 6.87
C VAL A 12 -0.96 -14.48 5.45
N LYS A 13 -1.47 -15.44 4.66
CA LYS A 13 -1.96 -15.15 3.29
C LYS A 13 -3.13 -14.17 3.30
N SER A 14 -4.09 -14.34 4.22
CA SER A 14 -5.21 -13.41 4.37
C SER A 14 -4.74 -12.00 4.77
N LEU A 15 -3.73 -11.90 5.64
CA LEU A 15 -3.15 -10.63 6.06
C LEU A 15 -2.47 -9.92 4.87
N LEU A 16 -1.63 -10.63 4.12
CA LEU A 16 -0.93 -10.06 2.96
C LEU A 16 -1.91 -9.61 1.87
N ASN A 17 -2.94 -10.40 1.57
CA ASN A 17 -3.98 -9.99 0.62
C ASN A 17 -4.67 -8.69 1.06
N HIS A 18 -5.05 -8.59 2.34
CA HIS A 18 -5.68 -7.38 2.85
C HIS A 18 -4.78 -6.14 2.71
N TRP A 19 -3.49 -6.27 3.00
CA TRP A 19 -2.54 -5.17 2.84
C TRP A 19 -2.31 -4.81 1.37
N ILE A 20 -2.21 -5.79 0.47
CA ILE A 20 -2.07 -5.56 -0.97
C ILE A 20 -3.28 -4.77 -1.50
N GLU A 21 -4.49 -5.23 -1.21
CA GLU A 21 -5.73 -4.55 -1.62
C GLU A 21 -5.81 -3.12 -1.07
N HIS A 22 -5.43 -2.93 0.19
CA HIS A 22 -5.46 -1.62 0.81
C HIS A 22 -4.44 -0.66 0.19
N ASN A 23 -3.22 -1.14 -0.05
CA ASN A 23 -2.15 -0.35 -0.66
C ASN A 23 -2.51 0.05 -2.09
N ASP A 24 -3.07 -0.85 -2.90
CA ASP A 24 -3.51 -0.54 -4.27
C ASP A 24 -4.58 0.57 -4.26
N SER A 25 -5.54 0.50 -3.33
CA SER A 25 -6.57 1.53 -3.14
C SER A 25 -5.99 2.89 -2.73
N HIS A 26 -5.04 2.90 -1.78
CA HIS A 26 -4.35 4.13 -1.35
C HIS A 26 -3.52 4.74 -2.46
N SER A 27 -2.76 3.91 -3.16
CA SER A 27 -1.91 4.30 -4.27
C SER A 27 -2.71 5.01 -5.37
N GLN A 28 -3.88 4.46 -5.72
CA GLN A 28 -4.80 5.10 -6.67
C GLN A 28 -5.37 6.42 -6.10
N SER A 29 -5.81 6.41 -4.84
CA SER A 29 -6.36 7.60 -4.17
C SER A 29 -5.34 8.74 -4.08
N PHE A 30 -4.07 8.44 -3.82
CA PHE A 30 -3.00 9.43 -3.77
C PHE A 30 -2.81 10.10 -5.13
N ARG A 31 -2.77 9.33 -6.22
CA ARG A 31 -2.67 9.89 -7.59
C ARG A 31 -3.85 10.78 -7.94
N ASP A 32 -5.06 10.38 -7.56
CA ASP A 32 -6.25 11.19 -7.83
C ASP A 32 -6.27 12.50 -7.02
N ARG A 33 -5.75 12.47 -5.79
CA ARG A 33 -5.59 13.68 -4.98
C ARG A 33 -4.42 14.53 -5.44
N ALA A 34 -3.31 13.94 -5.90
CA ALA A 34 -2.18 14.68 -6.46
C ALA A 34 -2.60 15.57 -7.63
N LYS A 35 -3.52 15.11 -8.48
CA LYS A 35 -4.13 15.92 -9.56
C LYS A 35 -4.78 17.19 -9.00
N GLN A 36 -5.56 17.07 -7.92
CA GLN A 36 -6.25 18.20 -7.28
C GLN A 36 -5.26 19.13 -6.56
N ILE A 37 -4.25 18.55 -5.89
CA ILE A 37 -3.22 19.30 -5.17
C ILE A 37 -2.35 20.08 -6.14
N ARG A 38 -2.15 19.60 -7.37
CA ARG A 38 -1.29 20.26 -8.38
C ARG A 38 -1.76 21.67 -8.73
N GLU A 39 -3.07 21.92 -8.67
CA GLU A 39 -3.68 23.24 -8.87
C GLU A 39 -3.32 24.24 -7.75
N ILE A 40 -2.95 23.74 -6.57
CA ILE A 40 -2.61 24.53 -5.38
C ILE A 40 -1.10 24.64 -5.23
N SER A 41 -0.39 23.51 -5.33
CA SER A 41 1.06 23.42 -5.19
C SER A 41 1.59 22.26 -6.03
N ARG A 42 2.41 22.59 -7.02
CA ARG A 42 3.07 21.61 -7.87
C ARG A 42 4.02 20.71 -7.09
N GLN A 43 4.76 21.27 -6.12
CA GLN A 43 5.71 20.51 -5.32
C GLN A 43 4.98 19.51 -4.42
N ALA A 44 3.94 19.95 -3.70
CA ALA A 44 3.17 19.04 -2.85
C ALA A 44 2.50 17.92 -3.66
N ALA A 45 2.05 18.20 -4.88
CA ALA A 45 1.52 17.16 -5.77
C ALA A 45 2.60 16.14 -6.19
N GLN A 46 3.83 16.58 -6.45
CA GLN A 46 4.94 15.69 -6.75
C GLN A 46 5.28 14.79 -5.55
N ASP A 47 5.31 15.34 -4.35
CA ASP A 47 5.59 14.57 -3.13
C ASP A 47 4.51 13.50 -2.90
N VAL A 48 3.24 13.80 -3.21
CA VAL A 48 2.12 12.84 -3.12
C VAL A 48 2.19 11.78 -4.22
N ASP A 49 2.58 12.13 -5.44
CA ASP A 49 2.82 11.15 -6.51
C ASP A 49 3.94 10.18 -6.12
N GLU A 50 5.04 10.68 -5.54
CA GLU A 50 6.16 9.85 -5.07
C GLU A 50 5.73 8.92 -3.91
N ALA A 51 4.90 9.40 -2.99
CA ALA A 51 4.30 8.56 -1.95
C ALA A 51 3.48 7.40 -2.56
N ALA A 52 2.79 7.64 -3.67
CA ALA A 52 2.03 6.63 -4.38
C ALA A 52 2.95 5.60 -5.07
N GLU A 53 4.08 6.03 -5.65
CA GLU A 53 5.09 5.11 -6.20
C GLU A 53 5.76 4.23 -5.13
N LEU A 54 6.04 4.81 -3.96
CA LEU A 54 6.57 4.06 -2.82
C LEU A 54 5.56 3.03 -2.31
N MET A 55 4.26 3.37 -2.32
CA MET A 55 3.18 2.44 -2.00
C MET A 55 3.15 1.26 -2.97
N ASP A 56 3.29 1.49 -4.28
CA ASP A 56 3.35 0.41 -5.27
C ASP A 56 4.55 -0.52 -5.03
N LYS A 57 5.73 0.06 -4.75
CA LYS A 57 6.92 -0.73 -4.40
C LYS A 57 6.70 -1.57 -3.14
N CYS A 58 6.01 -1.01 -2.14
CA CYS A 58 5.59 -1.76 -0.95
C CYS A 58 4.69 -2.93 -1.34
N THR A 59 3.67 -2.70 -2.16
CA THR A 59 2.76 -3.74 -2.65
C THR A 59 3.49 -4.86 -3.38
N GLU A 60 4.45 -4.55 -4.25
CA GLU A 60 5.21 -5.57 -4.98
C GLU A 60 6.04 -6.47 -4.05
N MET A 61 6.61 -5.89 -2.97
CA MET A 61 7.28 -6.68 -1.94
C MET A 61 6.32 -7.61 -1.19
N LEU A 62 5.09 -7.16 -0.92
CA LEU A 62 4.07 -8.00 -0.29
C LEU A 62 3.60 -9.14 -1.23
N LYS A 63 3.42 -8.86 -2.52
CA LYS A 63 3.10 -9.87 -3.54
C LYS A 63 4.19 -10.93 -3.62
N LYS A 64 5.47 -10.52 -3.59
CA LYS A 64 6.60 -11.44 -3.53
C LYS A 64 6.57 -12.29 -2.26
N ALA A 65 6.36 -11.68 -1.10
CA ALA A 65 6.22 -12.42 0.16
C ALA A 65 5.08 -13.46 0.09
N MET A 66 3.97 -13.14 -0.58
CA MET A 66 2.87 -14.09 -0.79
C MET A 66 3.23 -15.28 -1.69
N GLN A 67 4.13 -15.09 -2.67
CA GLN A 67 4.65 -16.16 -3.53
C GLN A 67 5.61 -17.08 -2.78
N ASP A 68 6.37 -16.54 -1.84
CA ASP A 68 7.37 -17.27 -1.03
C ASP A 68 6.72 -18.06 0.14
N LEU A 69 5.39 -17.99 0.32
CA LEU A 69 4.60 -18.69 1.36
C LEU A 69 3.99 -20.03 0.90
#